data_AF-A0A547NWH2-F1
#
_entry.id   AF-A0A547NWH2-F1
#
_cell.length_a   1.000
_cell.length_b   1.000
_cell.length_c   1.000
_cell.angle_alpha   90.00
_cell.angle_beta   90.00
_cell.angle_gamma   90.00
#
_symmetry.space_group_name_H-M   'P 1'
#
loop_
_entity.id
_entity.type
_entity.pdbx_description
1 polymer ?
#
loop_
_entity_poly.entity_id
_entity_poly.type
_entity_poly.pdbx_seq_one_letter_code
_entity_poly.pdbx_strand_id
1 'polypeptide(L)'
;MAEIAQSSASLRFFGDDLDPAELTNLLAGQPTYAVRKGDFHTHPPNQPPRVALKGLWRLSSGNGKGDQLDHQIASILNTLTSDLAVWAELVRRFKVDMFCGVWLDEVNQGLELTPPTLKLLGERGIKLGLDIYRRPRGHSDFQNQTDPPQPLAK
;
A
#
# COMPACT_ATOMS: atom_id res chain seq x y z
N MET A 1 -3.95 8.47 24.31
CA MET A 1 -3.77 9.07 22.98
C MET A 1 -5.09 8.89 22.24
N ALA A 2 -5.55 9.87 21.48
CA ALA A 2 -6.74 9.65 20.64
C ALA A 2 -6.35 8.76 19.45
N GLU A 3 -7.23 7.85 19.03
CA GLU A 3 -6.95 7.00 17.86
C GLU A 3 -6.95 7.82 16.58
N ILE A 4 -6.15 7.40 15.60
CA ILE A 4 -6.15 7.98 14.26
C ILE A 4 -7.53 7.82 13.59
N ALA A 5 -7.83 8.67 12.61
CA ALA A 5 -9.11 8.65 11.93
C ALA A 5 -9.21 7.51 10.90
N GLN A 6 -8.09 7.21 10.25
CA GLN A 6 -8.03 6.22 9.18
C GLN A 6 -6.60 5.76 8.94
N SER A 7 -6.45 4.51 8.49
CA SER A 7 -5.20 3.96 8.00
C SER A 7 -5.36 3.18 6.70
N SER A 8 -4.27 3.05 5.96
CA SER A 8 -4.13 2.12 4.84
C SER A 8 -2.73 1.55 4.84
N ALA A 9 -2.58 0.28 4.48
CA ALA A 9 -1.29 -0.39 4.33
C ALA A 9 -1.14 -0.93 2.90
N SER A 10 0.07 -0.89 2.37
CA SER A 10 0.41 -1.43 1.06
C SER A 10 1.82 -2.02 1.09
N LEU A 11 1.91 -3.32 0.84
CA LEU A 11 3.19 -3.95 0.50
C LEU A 11 3.54 -3.60 -0.95
N ARG A 12 4.75 -3.11 -1.19
CA ARG A 12 5.20 -2.71 -2.51
C ARG A 12 6.58 -3.25 -2.81
N PHE A 13 6.74 -3.76 -4.03
CA PHE A 13 8.01 -4.12 -4.63
C PHE A 13 8.26 -3.23 -5.83
N PHE A 14 9.49 -2.75 -5.97
CA PHE A 14 9.93 -1.97 -7.10
C PHE A 14 11.24 -2.54 -7.66
N GLY A 15 11.35 -2.59 -8.99
CA GLY A 15 12.57 -3.02 -9.65
C GLY A 15 12.48 -2.83 -11.15
N ASP A 16 13.62 -2.59 -11.79
CA ASP A 16 13.67 -2.43 -13.24
C ASP A 16 13.42 -3.77 -13.95
N ASP A 17 13.91 -4.86 -13.37
CA ASP A 17 13.75 -6.25 -13.86
C ASP A 17 12.60 -7.00 -13.16
N LEU A 18 11.68 -6.28 -12.52
CA LEU A 18 10.55 -6.90 -11.82
C LEU A 18 9.56 -7.48 -12.83
N ASP A 19 9.37 -8.81 -12.78
CA ASP A 19 8.30 -9.52 -13.45
C ASP A 19 7.13 -9.79 -12.48
N PRO A 20 5.93 -9.20 -12.70
CA PRO A 20 4.76 -9.41 -11.86
C PRO A 20 4.31 -10.86 -11.71
N ALA A 21 4.40 -11.67 -12.78
CA ALA A 21 3.96 -13.05 -12.75
C ALA A 21 4.91 -13.91 -11.93
N GLU A 22 6.23 -13.70 -12.10
CA GLU A 22 7.25 -14.33 -11.25
C GLU A 22 7.02 -13.99 -9.78
N LEU A 23 6.87 -12.70 -9.45
CA LEU A 23 6.70 -12.26 -8.08
C LEU A 23 5.41 -12.79 -7.44
N THR A 24 4.32 -12.84 -8.20
CA THR A 24 3.03 -13.39 -7.76
C THR A 24 3.15 -14.88 -7.43
N ASN A 25 3.89 -15.64 -8.24
CA ASN A 25 4.13 -17.06 -8.01
C ASN A 25 5.01 -17.28 -6.77
N LEU A 26 6.11 -16.53 -6.64
CA LEU A 26 7.02 -16.63 -5.49
C LEU A 26 6.33 -16.25 -4.17
N LEU A 27 5.52 -15.20 -4.17
CA LEU A 27 4.80 -14.74 -2.98
C LEU A 27 3.55 -15.56 -2.67
N ALA A 28 3.10 -16.40 -3.59
CA ALA A 28 1.86 -17.18 -3.49
C ALA A 28 0.61 -16.34 -3.19
N GLY A 29 0.56 -15.10 -3.70
CA GLY A 29 -0.54 -14.17 -3.45
C GLY A 29 -0.74 -13.19 -4.59
N GLN A 30 -1.98 -12.78 -4.82
CA GLN A 30 -2.33 -11.88 -5.93
C GLN A 30 -2.11 -10.41 -5.55
N PRO A 31 -1.49 -9.59 -6.42
CA PRO A 31 -1.42 -8.16 -6.21
C PRO A 31 -2.78 -7.50 -6.39
N THR A 32 -2.97 -6.38 -5.70
CA THR A 32 -4.02 -5.41 -6.07
C THR A 32 -3.68 -4.64 -7.34
N TYR A 33 -2.39 -4.50 -7.63
CA TYR A 33 -1.91 -3.82 -8.82
C TYR A 33 -0.47 -4.26 -9.13
N ALA A 34 -0.19 -4.55 -10.39
CA ALA A 34 1.17 -4.80 -10.83
C ALA A 34 1.36 -4.36 -12.28
N VAL A 35 2.60 -3.99 -12.62
CA VAL A 35 2.98 -3.51 -13.96
C VAL A 35 4.46 -3.80 -14.19
N ARG A 36 4.83 -4.25 -15.40
CA ARG A 36 6.24 -4.34 -15.80
C ARG A 36 6.75 -2.99 -16.24
N LYS A 37 8.07 -2.78 -16.11
CA LYS A 37 8.71 -1.61 -16.71
C LYS A 37 8.45 -1.60 -18.23
N GLY A 38 8.11 -0.43 -18.77
CA GLY A 38 7.80 -0.26 -20.19
C GLY A 38 6.34 -0.49 -20.56
N ASP A 39 5.54 -1.14 -19.71
CA ASP A 39 4.11 -1.29 -19.96
C ASP A 39 3.36 0.03 -19.74
N PHE A 40 2.23 0.18 -20.42
CA PHE A 40 1.31 1.28 -20.16
C PHE A 40 0.49 1.03 -18.89
N HIS A 41 0.33 2.07 -18.07
CA HIS A 41 -0.60 2.07 -16.96
C HIS A 41 -1.44 3.34 -16.88
N THR A 42 -2.66 3.20 -16.36
CA THR A 42 -3.63 4.28 -16.18
C THR A 42 -3.80 4.68 -14.71
N HIS A 43 -2.99 4.15 -13.79
CA HIS A 43 -3.07 4.57 -12.39
C HIS A 43 -2.32 5.88 -12.14
N PRO A 44 -2.96 6.86 -11.45
CA PRO A 44 -4.35 6.87 -10.97
C PRO A 44 -5.38 7.06 -12.11
N PRO A 45 -6.58 6.43 -12.02
CA PRO A 45 -7.52 6.13 -13.12
C PRO A 45 -8.05 7.31 -13.96
N ASN A 46 -7.79 8.55 -13.54
CA ASN A 46 -8.24 9.77 -14.22
C ASN A 46 -7.09 10.51 -14.93
N GLN A 47 -5.97 9.83 -15.17
CA GLN A 47 -4.85 10.39 -15.90
C GLN A 47 -4.63 9.65 -17.23
N PRO A 48 -4.05 10.33 -18.24
CA PRO A 48 -3.64 9.68 -19.48
C PRO A 48 -2.74 8.47 -19.19
N PRO A 49 -2.80 7.40 -20.00
CA PRO A 49 -1.88 6.28 -19.88
C PRO A 49 -0.42 6.76 -19.87
N ARG A 50 0.36 6.27 -18.91
CA ARG A 50 1.79 6.55 -18.79
C ARG A 50 2.58 5.26 -18.93
N VAL A 51 3.80 5.38 -19.45
CA VAL A 51 4.74 4.25 -19.46
C VAL A 51 5.32 4.08 -18.06
N ALA A 52 5.26 2.86 -17.54
CA ALA A 52 5.86 2.52 -16.25
C ALA A 52 7.38 2.63 -16.33
N LEU A 53 7.95 3.61 -15.61
CA LEU A 53 9.41 3.83 -15.58
C LEU A 53 10.16 2.71 -14.84
N LYS A 54 9.46 1.99 -13.96
CA LYS A 54 9.94 0.84 -13.19
C LYS A 54 8.84 -0.20 -13.08
N GLY A 55 9.21 -1.45 -12.91
CA GLY A 55 8.27 -2.49 -12.52
C GLY A 55 7.79 -2.27 -11.09
N LEU A 56 6.51 -2.54 -10.87
CA LEU A 56 5.83 -2.39 -9.59
C LEU A 56 4.92 -3.59 -9.36
N TRP A 57 4.98 -4.13 -8.16
CA TRP A 57 3.99 -5.06 -7.65
C TRP A 57 3.49 -4.55 -6.30
N ARG A 58 2.17 -4.47 -6.11
CA ARG A 58 1.54 -3.89 -4.93
C ARG A 58 0.35 -4.71 -4.46
N LEU A 59 0.30 -4.98 -3.16
CA LEU A 59 -0.85 -5.52 -2.44
C LEU A 59 -1.28 -4.54 -1.35
N SER A 60 -2.49 -4.01 -1.48
CA SER A 60 -3.05 -2.98 -0.60
C SER A 60 -4.26 -3.50 0.18
N SER A 61 -4.39 -3.11 1.45
CA SER A 61 -5.53 -3.46 2.31
C SER A 61 -6.77 -2.56 2.11
N GLY A 62 -6.67 -1.54 1.26
CA GLY A 62 -7.68 -0.50 1.14
C GLY A 62 -7.64 0.49 2.30
N ASN A 63 -8.67 1.33 2.41
CA ASN A 63 -8.82 2.32 3.48
C ASN A 63 -9.62 1.72 4.64
N GLY A 64 -9.09 1.76 5.86
CA GLY A 64 -9.76 1.32 7.07
C GLY A 64 -10.02 2.49 8.01
N LYS A 65 -11.24 2.60 8.54
CA LYS A 65 -11.60 3.64 9.52
C LYS A 65 -11.00 3.29 10.89
N GLY A 66 -10.52 4.30 11.60
CA GLY A 66 -9.88 4.15 12.92
C GLY A 66 -8.46 3.61 12.84
N ASP A 67 -7.92 3.21 13.98
CA ASP A 67 -6.64 2.51 14.05
C ASP A 67 -6.82 1.04 13.63
N GLN A 68 -6.51 0.75 12.36
CA GLN A 68 -6.57 -0.59 11.80
C GLN A 68 -5.20 -1.04 11.27
N LEU A 69 -4.15 -0.26 11.53
CA LEU A 69 -2.92 -0.40 10.76
C LEU A 69 -2.20 -1.73 11.07
N ASP A 70 -2.17 -2.11 12.34
CA ASP A 70 -1.58 -3.39 12.77
C ASP A 70 -2.25 -4.58 12.08
N HIS A 71 -3.58 -4.64 12.13
CA HIS A 71 -4.38 -5.68 11.48
C HIS A 71 -4.21 -5.68 9.96
N GLN A 72 -4.16 -4.50 9.32
CA GLN A 72 -3.97 -4.37 7.88
C GLN A 72 -2.61 -4.94 7.43
N ILE A 73 -1.53 -4.62 8.15
CA ILE A 73 -0.19 -5.13 7.87
C ILE A 73 -0.15 -6.65 8.06
N ALA A 74 -0.61 -7.15 9.22
CA ALA A 74 -0.62 -8.57 9.53
C ALA A 74 -1.46 -9.35 8.49
N SER A 75 -2.63 -8.83 8.13
CA SER A 75 -3.49 -9.44 7.11
C SER A 75 -2.80 -9.55 5.75
N ILE A 76 -2.15 -8.48 5.27
CA ILE A 76 -1.39 -8.52 4.01
C ILE A 76 -0.30 -9.59 4.06
N LEU A 77 0.47 -9.68 5.14
CA LEU A 77 1.58 -10.64 5.23
C LEU A 77 1.11 -12.09 5.41
N ASN A 78 -0.05 -12.30 6.05
CA ASN A 78 -0.63 -13.62 6.28
C ASN A 78 -1.26 -14.24 5.03
N THR A 79 -1.57 -13.45 3.98
CA THR A 79 -2.01 -14.00 2.69
C THR A 79 -0.87 -14.44 1.79
N LEU A 80 0.38 -14.16 2.16
CA LEU A 80 1.57 -14.46 1.39
C LEU A 80 2.35 -15.62 2.00
N THR A 81 3.30 -16.17 1.24
CA THR A 81 4.21 -17.21 1.73
C THR A 81 4.91 -16.82 3.04
N SER A 82 5.07 -17.80 3.93
CA SER A 82 5.87 -17.70 5.15
C SER A 82 7.33 -18.09 4.94
N ASP A 83 7.73 -18.51 3.73
CA ASP A 83 9.08 -18.94 3.41
C ASP A 83 10.06 -17.75 3.42
N LEU A 84 10.84 -17.63 4.49
CA LEU A 84 11.81 -16.55 4.66
C LEU A 84 12.98 -16.59 3.68
N ALA A 85 13.29 -17.74 3.05
CA ALA A 85 14.32 -17.81 2.02
C ALA A 85 13.86 -17.08 0.75
N VAL A 86 12.59 -17.23 0.38
CA VAL A 86 11.96 -16.46 -0.71
C VAL A 86 12.02 -14.96 -0.39
N TRP A 87 11.62 -14.55 0.82
CA TRP A 87 11.68 -13.14 1.22
C TRP A 87 13.10 -12.58 1.15
N ALA A 88 14.10 -13.31 1.67
CA ALA A 88 15.51 -12.91 1.65
C ALA A 88 16.02 -12.70 0.21
N GLU A 89 15.63 -13.58 -0.72
CA GLU A 89 15.96 -13.43 -2.13
C GLU A 89 15.30 -12.17 -2.74
N LEU A 90 14.00 -11.97 -2.48
CA LEU A 90 13.23 -10.87 -3.04
C LEU A 90 13.72 -9.50 -2.54
N VAL A 91 14.01 -9.35 -1.23
CA VAL A 91 14.54 -8.08 -0.69
C VAL A 91 15.96 -7.77 -1.16
N ARG A 92 16.72 -8.78 -1.58
CA ARG A 92 18.03 -8.59 -2.20
C ARG A 92 17.89 -8.11 -3.66
N ARG A 93 16.89 -8.61 -4.38
CA ARG A 93 16.65 -8.31 -5.80
C ARG A 93 15.91 -6.99 -6.02
N PHE A 94 14.98 -6.66 -5.13
CA PHE A 94 14.03 -5.58 -5.32
C PHE A 94 14.00 -4.62 -4.13
N LYS A 95 13.57 -3.39 -4.38
CA LYS A 95 13.23 -2.47 -3.30
C LYS A 95 11.86 -2.86 -2.75
N VAL A 96 11.80 -3.15 -1.46
CA VAL A 96 10.58 -3.60 -0.77
C VAL A 96 10.25 -2.66 0.38
N ASP A 97 8.99 -2.24 0.49
CA ASP A 97 8.49 -1.52 1.65
C ASP A 97 7.02 -1.86 1.98
N MET A 98 6.68 -1.72 3.26
CA MET A 98 5.31 -1.62 3.75
C MET A 98 5.00 -0.14 3.90
N PHE A 99 4.33 0.43 2.91
CA PHE A 99 3.91 1.83 2.93
C PHE A 99 2.54 1.99 3.55
N CYS A 100 2.45 2.90 4.51
CA CYS A 100 1.24 3.13 5.27
C CYS A 100 0.85 4.60 5.22
N GLY A 101 -0.39 4.87 4.81
CA GLY A 101 -1.02 6.17 5.00
C GLY A 101 -1.74 6.20 6.34
N VAL A 102 -1.53 7.27 7.10
CA VAL A 102 -2.18 7.53 8.39
C VAL A 102 -2.84 8.88 8.32
N TRP A 103 -4.13 8.95 8.62
CA TRP A 103 -4.88 10.21 8.61
C TRP A 103 -5.34 10.57 10.03
N LEU A 104 -5.01 11.79 10.43
CA LEU A 104 -5.37 12.40 11.71
C LEU A 104 -6.46 13.44 11.47
N ASP A 105 -7.47 13.48 12.34
CA ASP A 105 -8.51 14.52 12.36
C ASP A 105 -8.18 15.62 13.39
N GLU A 106 -7.43 15.28 14.44
CA GLU A 106 -7.08 16.18 15.53
C GLU A 106 -5.59 16.06 15.89
N VAL A 107 -5.11 16.98 16.72
CA VAL A 107 -3.74 16.91 17.25
C VAL A 107 -3.62 15.81 18.32
N ASN A 108 -2.41 15.29 18.51
CA ASN A 108 -2.10 14.31 19.55
C ASN A 108 -2.87 12.98 19.42
N GLN A 109 -3.11 12.59 18.16
CA GLN A 109 -3.56 11.25 17.78
C GLN A 109 -2.36 10.36 17.45
N GLY A 110 -2.56 9.05 17.53
CA GLY A 110 -1.57 8.08 17.07
C GLY A 110 -2.10 6.66 17.09
N LEU A 111 -1.19 5.73 16.87
CA LEU A 111 -1.44 4.31 16.69
C LEU A 111 -0.29 3.51 17.30
N GLU A 112 -0.51 2.22 17.51
CA GLU A 112 0.52 1.29 17.95
C GLU A 112 0.58 0.08 17.01
N LEU A 113 1.78 -0.46 16.81
CA LEU A 113 1.98 -1.74 16.13
C LEU A 113 2.44 -2.77 17.16
N THR A 114 1.86 -3.95 17.09
CA THR A 114 2.14 -5.01 18.04
C THR A 114 3.50 -5.64 17.74
N PRO A 115 4.22 -6.17 18.76
CA PRO A 115 5.48 -6.87 18.54
C PRO A 115 5.39 -8.02 17.51
N PRO A 116 4.33 -8.85 17.47
CA PRO A 116 4.16 -9.86 16.42
C PRO A 116 4.14 -9.28 15.01
N THR A 117 3.41 -8.19 14.76
CA THR A 117 3.36 -7.54 13.44
C THR A 117 4.71 -6.95 13.05
N LEU A 118 5.40 -6.30 14.00
CA LEU A 118 6.75 -5.79 13.78
C LEU A 118 7.74 -6.91 13.47
N LYS A 119 7.60 -8.07 14.14
CA LYS A 119 8.40 -9.27 13.86
C LYS A 119 8.14 -9.81 12.46
N LEU A 120 6.88 -9.88 12.00
CA LEU A 120 6.54 -10.31 10.65
C LEU A 120 7.22 -9.46 9.56
N LEU A 121 7.29 -8.14 9.78
CA LEU A 121 8.01 -7.22 8.89
C LEU A 121 9.52 -7.44 8.95
N GLY A 122 10.08 -7.50 10.17
CA GLY A 122 11.52 -7.64 10.41
C GLY A 122 12.09 -8.94 9.85
N GLU A 123 11.42 -10.07 10.08
CA GLU A 123 11.85 -11.39 9.58
C GLU A 123 11.87 -11.45 8.05
N ARG A 124 11.03 -10.66 7.39
CA ARG A 124 10.95 -10.55 5.93
C ARG A 124 11.83 -9.45 5.35
N GLY A 125 12.59 -8.72 6.18
CA GLY A 125 13.44 -7.62 5.74
C GLY A 125 12.67 -6.43 5.17
N ILE A 126 11.42 -6.22 5.57
CA ILE A 126 10.54 -5.19 5.01
C ILE A 126 10.67 -3.90 5.82
N LYS A 127 11.00 -2.79 5.15
CA LYS A 127 10.98 -1.47 5.77
C LYS A 127 9.53 -1.01 5.97
N LEU A 128 9.21 -0.54 7.18
CA LEU A 128 7.97 0.22 7.44
C LEU A 128 8.15 1.69 7.04
N GLY A 129 7.24 2.22 6.24
CA GLY A 129 7.16 3.65 5.89
C GLY A 129 5.80 4.21 6.28
N LEU A 130 5.80 5.34 7.00
CA LEU A 130 4.59 6.02 7.44
C LEU A 130 4.52 7.40 6.81
N ASP A 131 3.45 7.66 6.07
CA ASP A 131 3.05 9.01 5.71
C ASP A 131 1.89 9.43 6.62
N ILE A 132 2.13 10.44 7.43
CA ILE A 132 1.17 10.93 8.43
C ILE A 132 0.57 12.24 7.91
N TYR A 133 -0.71 12.18 7.58
CA TYR A 133 -1.51 13.27 7.06
C TYR A 133 -2.41 13.82 8.15
N ARG A 134 -2.48 15.15 8.28
CA ARG A 134 -3.52 15.82 9.07
C ARG A 134 -4.58 16.36 8.13
N ARG A 135 -5.84 16.00 8.34
CA ARG A 135 -6.96 16.60 7.61
C ARG A 135 -7.28 17.97 8.19
N PRO A 136 -7.32 19.04 7.37
CA PRO A 136 -7.86 20.32 7.81
C PRO A 136 -9.34 20.15 8.17
N ARG A 137 -9.79 20.79 9.26
CA ARG A 137 -11.22 20.80 9.60
C ARG A 137 -12.03 21.37 8.42
N GLY A 138 -13.09 20.67 8.02
CA GLY A 138 -13.96 21.07 6.91
C GLY A 138 -13.52 20.58 5.52
N HIS A 139 -12.43 19.81 5.41
CA HIS A 139 -12.03 19.19 4.14
C HIS A 139 -12.69 17.81 3.97
N SER A 140 -13.62 17.67 3.03
CA SER A 140 -14.23 16.38 2.67
C SER A 140 -13.43 15.72 1.54
N ASP A 141 -12.39 14.96 1.87
CA ASP A 141 -11.58 14.26 0.86
C ASP A 141 -12.18 12.93 0.45
N PHE A 142 -13.40 12.93 -0.08
CA PHE A 142 -13.95 11.88 -0.95
C PHE A 142 -15.12 12.46 -1.77
N GLN A 143 -14.84 13.11 -2.90
CA GLN A 143 -15.74 12.91 -4.04
C GLN A 143 -15.58 11.46 -4.43
N ASN A 144 -16.55 10.62 -4.06
CA ASN A 144 -16.66 9.27 -4.59
C ASN A 144 -16.53 9.37 -6.12
N GLN A 145 -15.62 8.59 -6.69
CA GLN A 145 -15.44 8.48 -8.14
C GLN A 145 -16.62 7.73 -8.81
N THR A 146 -17.81 7.81 -8.23
CA THR A 146 -19.07 7.20 -8.68
C THR A 146 -20.19 8.22 -8.88
N ASP A 147 -19.98 9.51 -8.62
CA ASP A 147 -20.97 10.52 -9.01
C ASP A 147 -20.89 10.75 -10.52
N PRO A 148 -21.99 10.61 -11.28
CA PRO A 148 -21.98 10.88 -12.71
C PRO A 148 -21.61 12.35 -12.95
N PRO A 149 -20.87 12.65 -14.04
CA PRO A 149 -20.44 14.01 -14.33
C PRO A 149 -21.65 14.95 -14.39
N GLN A 150 -21.66 15.97 -13.52
CA GLN A 150 -22.65 17.03 -13.62
C GLN A 150 -22.51 17.72 -14.97
N PRO A 151 -23.61 17.91 -15.72
CA PRO A 151 -23.55 18.57 -17.01
C PRO A 151 -23.09 20.02 -16.81
N LEU A 152 -22.13 20.45 -17.62
CA LEU A 152 -21.74 21.85 -17.71
C LEU A 152 -22.98 22.69 -18.06
N ALA A 153 -23.36 23.58 -17.16
CA ALA A 153 -24.33 24.62 -17.44
C ALA A 153 -23.78 25.52 -18.57
N LYS A 154 -24.61 25.74 -19.58
CA LYS A 154 -24.36 26.65 -20.71
C LYS A 154 -24.36 28.10 -20.25
#